data_AF-A0A2E4D584-F1
#
_entry.id   AF-A0A2E4D584-F1
#
_cell.length_a   1.000
_cell.length_b   1.000
_cell.length_c   1.000
_cell.angle_alpha   90.00
_cell.angle_beta   90.00
_cell.angle_gamma   90.00
#
_symmetry.space_group_name_H-M   'P 1'
#
loop_
_entity.id
_entity.type
_entity.pdbx_description
1 polymer ?
#
loop_
_entity_poly.entity_id
_entity_poly.type
_entity_poly.pdbx_seq_one_letter_code
_entity_poly.pdbx_strand_id
1 'polypeptide(L)'
;MQKNINKLSIFSCLNIFILFMAVDAASNIKESTIHSEKIILGSGCFWGAEKGYEELPGVIDAVSGYADGTGVRPTYKEITMLKNKFNVNNHAEVVEVTYNKDIISTENLLMHFFESHDPTQINRQGNDVGTQYRSIILYTNIDQKNVIEKVRHNFQKLLSDSGYGDIATSVKPFKKFYKAETYHQNYIAKNPNGYCPDHSTGVSFVKTDLKESSVDNSDLMKGKKIVVIEAKGYCPYCEKFNAMVAKNYFGDIPLIFRLADQLDGLIIDSPTWATPTIIFLENGIEIFGHQGYLDPKAFYQALGYFKLGNTEAYKVAFQKGTDARFCKEYEIFKNTPDGFFVDKLSGAPLFDTRDRFDSKTGWLSFTKPIKGSVYSKPDNSYGMRRTEIRSVTSDIHLGHVFNDGPNGMSRYCINATVLEFKPRVDLTDTNITSKKLNLQNNS
;
A
#
# COMPACT_ATOMS: atom_id res chain seq x y z
N MET A 1 -57.05 -48.58 31.70
CA MET A 1 -57.23 -47.21 31.17
C MET A 1 -55.82 -46.61 31.00
N GLN A 2 -55.15 -46.81 29.86
CA GLN A 2 -55.29 -46.12 28.58
C GLN A 2 -54.53 -44.77 28.51
N LYS A 3 -53.53 -44.74 27.60
CA LYS A 3 -52.76 -43.63 26.98
C LYS A 3 -51.63 -43.01 27.81
N ASN A 4 -50.33 -43.23 27.52
CA ASN A 4 -49.50 -42.80 26.36
C ASN A 4 -49.59 -41.29 26.07
N ILE A 5 -48.53 -40.51 26.38
CA ILE A 5 -47.32 -40.19 25.58
C ILE A 5 -47.47 -38.85 24.83
N ASN A 6 -46.41 -38.03 24.95
CA ASN A 6 -45.99 -36.88 24.13
C ASN A 6 -46.76 -35.55 24.20
N LYS A 7 -46.06 -34.52 24.69
CA LYS A 7 -45.82 -33.29 23.93
C LYS A 7 -44.46 -32.69 24.27
N LEU A 8 -43.52 -32.92 23.36
CA LEU A 8 -42.23 -32.27 23.20
C LEU A 8 -42.49 -31.00 22.34
N SER A 9 -41.99 -29.84 22.77
CA SER A 9 -41.84 -28.62 21.96
C SER A 9 -40.71 -27.82 22.59
N ILE A 10 -39.47 -27.89 22.09
CA ILE A 10 -38.88 -27.09 21.00
C ILE A 10 -38.75 -25.59 21.39
N PHE A 11 -37.53 -25.05 21.19
CA PHE A 11 -36.98 -23.71 21.51
C PHE A 11 -36.54 -23.58 22.99
N SER A 12 -35.29 -23.27 23.36
CA SER A 12 -34.24 -22.51 22.69
C SER A 12 -32.87 -22.88 23.29
N CYS A 13 -32.07 -23.67 22.58
CA CYS A 13 -30.62 -23.73 22.77
C CYS A 13 -29.99 -22.70 21.84
N LEU A 14 -29.92 -21.42 22.25
CA LEU A 14 -29.09 -20.44 21.58
C LEU A 14 -28.81 -19.27 22.51
N ASN A 15 -27.58 -19.21 23.01
CA ASN A 15 -26.72 -18.02 23.14
C ASN A 15 -25.56 -18.36 24.08
N ILE A 16 -24.71 -19.26 23.57
CA ILE A 16 -23.33 -19.43 24.01
C ILE A 16 -22.56 -18.22 23.48
N PHE A 17 -21.87 -17.51 24.37
CA PHE A 17 -20.68 -16.68 24.09
C PHE A 17 -20.78 -15.70 22.91
N ILE A 18 -21.20 -14.47 23.17
CA ILE A 18 -20.68 -13.31 22.42
C ILE A 18 -19.64 -12.64 23.30
N LEU A 19 -18.45 -13.24 23.32
CA LEU A 19 -17.21 -12.56 23.67
C LEU A 19 -16.31 -12.70 22.45
N PHE A 20 -16.43 -11.80 21.50
CA PHE A 20 -15.47 -11.67 20.41
C PHE A 20 -15.23 -10.20 20.08
N MET A 21 -14.10 -9.73 20.62
CA MET A 21 -13.13 -8.85 19.97
C MET A 21 -13.66 -7.55 19.37
N ALA A 22 -13.65 -6.50 20.19
CA ALA A 22 -13.24 -5.20 19.68
C ALA A 22 -11.77 -5.34 19.23
N VAL A 23 -11.57 -5.49 17.93
CA VAL A 23 -10.23 -5.49 17.34
C VAL A 23 -9.73 -4.05 17.43
N ASP A 24 -8.69 -3.85 18.23
CA ASP A 24 -7.82 -2.69 18.17
C ASP A 24 -7.37 -2.48 16.72
N ALA A 25 -7.91 -1.46 16.06
CA ALA A 25 -7.53 -1.03 14.70
C ALA A 25 -6.17 -0.30 14.68
N ALA A 26 -5.26 -0.68 15.59
CA ALA A 26 -3.95 -0.09 15.76
C ALA A 26 -2.95 -1.19 16.13
N SER A 27 -2.64 -2.10 15.19
CA SER A 27 -1.39 -2.92 15.14
C SER A 27 -1.50 -4.15 14.24
N ASN A 28 -1.81 -4.00 12.94
CA ASN A 28 -1.65 -5.15 12.02
C ASN A 28 -1.00 -4.78 10.69
N ILE A 29 -0.01 -3.88 10.72
CA ILE A 29 0.99 -3.82 9.64
C ILE A 29 2.12 -4.77 10.01
N LYS A 30 1.84 -6.07 9.88
CA LYS A 30 2.83 -7.12 10.14
C LYS A 30 3.82 -7.11 8.98
N GLU A 31 5.12 -7.00 9.26
CA GLU A 31 6.21 -7.08 8.28
C GLU A 31 6.23 -5.95 7.22
N SER A 32 6.29 -4.68 7.65
CA SER A 32 6.51 -3.52 6.76
C SER A 32 7.57 -2.56 7.31
N THR A 33 8.10 -1.70 6.43
CA THR A 33 8.93 -0.55 6.77
C THR A 33 8.05 0.71 6.73
N ILE A 34 8.08 1.49 7.81
CA ILE A 34 7.23 2.69 7.98
C ILE A 34 8.00 3.96 7.64
N HIS A 35 7.39 4.82 6.83
CA HIS A 35 7.93 6.10 6.36
C HIS A 35 7.12 7.31 6.85
N SER A 36 6.19 7.10 7.78
CA SER A 36 5.45 8.20 8.42
C SER A 36 6.23 8.82 9.58
N GLU A 37 6.27 10.14 9.65
CA GLU A 37 6.76 10.90 10.80
C GLU A 37 5.69 11.87 11.34
N LYS A 38 5.93 12.39 12.55
CA LYS A 38 5.06 13.38 13.19
C LYS A 38 5.84 14.61 13.62
N ILE A 39 5.21 15.78 13.50
CA ILE A 39 5.68 17.06 14.05
C ILE A 39 4.48 17.88 14.51
N ILE A 40 4.65 18.69 15.56
CA ILE A 40 3.55 19.50 16.11
C ILE A 40 3.87 20.97 15.88
N LEU A 41 2.96 21.68 15.22
CA LEU A 41 3.17 23.03 14.69
C LEU A 41 2.05 23.96 15.17
N GLY A 42 2.41 25.04 15.86
CA GLY A 42 1.48 26.07 16.31
C GLY A 42 1.80 27.40 15.64
N SER A 43 0.85 27.92 14.88
CA SER A 43 0.99 29.13 14.04
C SER A 43 -0.21 30.08 14.20
N GLY A 44 -0.81 30.10 15.39
CA GLY A 44 -2.01 30.91 15.68
C GLY A 44 -3.25 30.04 15.82
N CYS A 45 -4.38 30.51 15.29
CA CYS A 45 -5.61 29.72 15.27
C CYS A 45 -5.42 28.45 14.44
N PHE A 46 -5.66 27.27 15.05
CA PHE A 46 -5.39 26.00 14.36
C PHE A 46 -6.34 25.70 13.19
N TRP A 47 -7.46 26.42 13.02
CA TRP A 47 -8.44 26.13 11.95
C TRP A 47 -7.88 26.35 10.55
N GLY A 48 -7.21 27.50 10.36
CA GLY A 48 -6.54 27.81 9.09
C GLY A 48 -5.29 26.94 8.90
N ALA A 49 -4.54 26.70 9.98
CA ALA A 49 -3.34 25.88 9.94
C ALA A 49 -3.64 24.42 9.57
N GLU A 50 -4.66 23.80 10.17
CA GLU A 50 -5.09 22.43 9.89
C GLU A 50 -5.40 22.27 8.40
N LYS A 51 -6.25 23.13 7.85
CA LYS A 51 -6.56 23.16 6.42
C LYS A 51 -5.29 23.29 5.57
N GLY A 52 -4.39 24.20 5.93
CA GLY A 52 -3.15 24.43 5.19
C GLY A 52 -2.29 23.16 5.10
N TYR A 53 -2.22 22.37 6.17
CA TYR A 53 -1.50 21.09 6.17
C TYR A 53 -2.25 19.98 5.45
N GLU A 54 -3.58 19.90 5.57
CA GLU A 54 -4.42 18.91 4.86
C GLU A 54 -4.26 19.00 3.33
N GLU A 55 -3.97 20.20 2.80
CA GLU A 55 -3.80 20.44 1.36
C GLU A 55 -2.40 20.07 0.83
N LEU A 56 -1.42 19.77 1.69
CA LEU A 56 -0.06 19.45 1.27
C LEU A 56 0.08 17.99 0.82
N PRO A 57 0.57 17.73 -0.42
CA PRO A 57 0.90 16.38 -0.85
C PRO A 57 1.86 15.70 0.12
N GLY A 58 1.57 14.46 0.49
CA GLY A 58 2.37 13.68 1.45
C GLY A 58 1.98 13.87 2.92
N VAL A 59 1.11 14.82 3.28
CA VAL A 59 0.48 14.84 4.60
C VAL A 59 -0.55 13.72 4.67
N ILE A 60 -0.45 12.88 5.69
CA ILE A 60 -1.31 11.73 5.96
C ILE A 60 -2.49 12.15 6.84
N ASP A 61 -2.22 12.96 7.86
CA ASP A 61 -3.22 13.43 8.82
C ASP A 61 -2.78 14.77 9.44
N ALA A 62 -3.73 15.64 9.72
CA ALA A 62 -3.51 16.92 10.38
C ALA A 62 -4.60 17.09 11.46
N VAL A 63 -4.19 17.16 12.73
CA VAL A 63 -5.12 17.11 13.86
C VAL A 63 -4.97 18.35 14.74
N SER A 64 -6.02 19.16 14.83
CA SER A 64 -6.08 20.28 15.76
C SER A 64 -6.02 19.84 17.23
N GLY A 65 -5.25 20.55 18.05
CA GLY A 65 -5.10 20.24 19.47
C GLY A 65 -4.35 21.28 20.28
N TYR A 66 -3.98 20.86 21.49
CA TYR A 66 -3.35 21.67 22.51
C TYR A 66 -2.05 21.03 23.00
N ALA A 67 -0.96 21.80 23.10
CA ALA A 67 0.33 21.29 23.55
C ALA A 67 1.15 22.33 24.34
N ASP A 68 2.27 21.88 24.93
CA ASP A 68 3.26 22.71 25.64
C ASP A 68 2.74 23.52 26.85
N GLY A 69 1.53 23.23 27.33
CA GLY A 69 0.96 23.81 28.55
C GLY A 69 1.08 22.90 29.77
N THR A 70 0.99 23.50 30.95
CA THR A 70 0.96 22.82 32.25
C THR A 70 -0.02 23.53 33.19
N GLY A 71 -0.72 22.79 34.05
CA GLY A 71 -1.62 23.39 35.06
C GLY A 71 -2.92 24.02 34.54
N VAL A 72 -3.03 24.33 33.25
CA VAL A 72 -4.30 24.69 32.59
C VAL A 72 -4.90 23.43 31.98
N ARG A 73 -6.21 23.22 32.15
CA ARG A 73 -6.90 22.08 31.52
C ARG A 73 -6.93 22.28 29.98
N PRO A 74 -6.49 21.31 29.17
CA PRO A 74 -6.35 21.46 27.72
C PRO A 74 -7.70 21.27 27.01
N THR A 75 -8.58 22.26 27.16
CA THR A 75 -9.88 22.37 26.48
C THR A 75 -10.02 23.78 25.96
N TYR A 76 -10.70 23.98 24.84
CA TYR A 76 -10.84 25.29 24.20
C TYR A 76 -11.31 26.36 25.20
N LYS A 77 -12.36 26.00 25.97
CA LYS A 77 -12.98 26.86 26.98
C LYS A 77 -11.99 27.38 28.02
N GLU A 78 -11.00 26.59 28.43
CA GLU A 78 -10.06 26.95 29.50
C GLU A 78 -8.90 27.75 28.96
N ILE A 79 -8.33 27.35 27.83
CA ILE A 79 -7.14 28.00 27.26
C ILE A 79 -7.46 29.40 26.74
N THR A 80 -8.72 29.67 26.37
CA THR A 80 -9.18 30.97 25.87
C THR A 80 -9.73 31.90 26.96
N MET A 81 -9.86 31.44 28.21
CA MET A 81 -10.35 32.29 29.29
C MET A 81 -9.44 33.52 29.46
N LEU A 82 -10.04 34.68 29.72
CA LEU A 82 -9.30 35.93 29.94
C LEU A 82 -8.20 35.80 31.02
N LYS A 83 -8.45 35.05 32.10
CA LYS A 83 -7.47 34.76 33.16
C LYS A 83 -6.23 34.00 32.67
N ASN A 84 -6.36 33.24 31.58
CA ASN A 84 -5.31 32.40 31.00
C ASN A 84 -4.69 33.03 29.73
N LYS A 85 -5.26 34.12 29.20
CA LYS A 85 -4.84 34.75 27.94
C LYS A 85 -3.34 35.02 27.85
N PHE A 86 -2.69 35.40 28.94
CA PHE A 86 -1.23 35.62 28.97
C PHE A 86 -0.52 34.73 30.00
N ASN A 87 -1.15 33.62 30.38
CA ASN A 87 -0.53 32.64 31.27
C ASN A 87 0.57 31.90 30.50
N VAL A 88 1.81 31.99 30.96
CA VAL A 88 2.98 31.34 30.35
C VAL A 88 2.89 29.81 30.37
N ASN A 89 2.11 29.25 31.29
CA ASN A 89 1.86 27.82 31.40
C ASN A 89 0.64 27.36 30.57
N ASN A 90 -0.02 28.28 29.86
CA ASN A 90 -1.15 27.92 29.01
C ASN A 90 -0.73 27.03 27.83
N HIS A 91 -1.65 26.21 27.34
CA HIS A 91 -1.40 25.41 26.13
C HIS A 91 -1.41 26.32 24.90
N ALA A 92 -0.59 26.00 23.90
CA ALA A 92 -0.70 26.53 22.55
C ALA A 92 -1.76 25.74 21.77
N GLU A 93 -2.53 26.44 20.93
CA GLU A 93 -3.21 25.85 19.79
C GLU A 93 -2.16 25.38 18.78
N VAL A 94 -2.24 24.11 18.41
CA VAL A 94 -1.28 23.44 17.53
C VAL A 94 -1.99 22.45 16.62
N VAL A 95 -1.33 22.09 15.53
CA VAL A 95 -1.70 20.97 14.66
C VAL A 95 -0.64 19.87 14.80
N GLU A 96 -1.05 18.65 15.12
CA GLU A 96 -0.20 17.47 14.96
C GLU A 96 -0.26 17.04 13.49
N VAL A 97 0.86 17.16 12.78
CA VAL A 97 0.97 16.79 11.36
C VAL A 97 1.68 15.44 11.27
N THR A 98 1.00 14.45 10.72
CA THR A 98 1.56 13.14 10.35
C THR A 98 1.78 13.13 8.84
N TYR A 99 3.00 12.81 8.38
CA TYR A 99 3.35 12.92 6.96
C TYR A 99 4.25 11.77 6.49
N ASN A 100 4.16 11.43 5.20
CA ASN A 100 5.03 10.47 4.53
C ASN A 100 6.32 11.17 4.10
N LYS A 101 7.43 10.86 4.76
CA LYS A 101 8.72 11.52 4.51
C LYS A 101 9.31 11.22 3.13
N ASP A 102 8.82 10.18 2.46
CA ASP A 102 9.23 9.85 1.09
C ASP A 102 8.55 10.74 0.05
N ILE A 103 7.44 11.41 0.41
CA ILE A 103 6.70 12.34 -0.46
C ILE A 103 7.01 13.80 -0.09
N ILE A 104 6.89 14.16 1.19
CA ILE A 104 7.17 15.52 1.68
C ILE A 104 8.25 15.51 2.75
N SER A 105 9.27 16.36 2.57
CA SER A 105 10.35 16.49 3.54
C SER A 105 9.93 17.36 4.74
N THR A 106 10.54 17.11 5.90
CA THR A 106 10.42 18.00 7.07
C THR A 106 10.78 19.45 6.73
N GLU A 107 11.76 19.65 5.85
CA GLU A 107 12.18 20.98 5.39
C GLU A 107 11.05 21.71 4.66
N ASN A 108 10.38 21.05 3.70
CA ASN A 108 9.27 21.64 2.95
C ASN A 108 8.06 21.92 3.86
N LEU A 109 7.77 21.02 4.80
CA LEU A 109 6.69 21.22 5.78
C LEU A 109 6.95 22.44 6.68
N LEU A 110 8.21 22.64 7.09
CA LEU A 110 8.63 23.80 7.88
C LEU A 110 8.67 25.08 7.06
N MET A 111 8.99 25.00 5.77
CA MET A 111 8.87 26.15 4.87
C MET A 111 7.42 26.63 4.83
N HIS A 112 6.46 25.72 4.61
CA HIS A 112 5.03 26.06 4.69
C HIS A 112 4.66 26.67 6.04
N PHE A 113 5.10 26.08 7.17
CA PHE A 113 4.84 26.62 8.50
C PHE A 113 5.31 28.08 8.65
N PHE A 114 6.54 28.39 8.25
CA PHE A 114 7.07 29.75 8.39
C PHE A 114 6.42 30.75 7.44
N GLU A 115 5.96 30.31 6.27
CA GLU A 115 5.23 31.13 5.30
C GLU A 115 3.76 31.37 5.70
N SER A 116 3.16 30.51 6.54
CA SER A 116 1.73 30.55 6.84
C SER A 116 1.32 31.58 7.91
N HIS A 117 2.27 32.22 8.59
CA HIS A 117 1.99 33.12 9.71
C HIS A 117 3.11 34.17 9.90
N ASP A 118 3.00 35.06 10.88
CA ASP A 118 4.05 36.00 11.26
C ASP A 118 4.86 35.44 12.45
N PRO A 119 5.99 34.77 12.21
CA PRO A 119 6.76 34.13 13.27
C PRO A 119 7.50 35.14 14.17
N THR A 120 7.46 36.45 13.87
CA THR A 120 8.07 37.51 14.70
C THR A 120 7.13 37.99 15.81
N GLN A 121 5.83 37.68 15.71
CA GLN A 121 4.84 38.06 16.72
C GLN A 121 4.91 37.18 17.97
N ILE A 122 5.00 37.85 19.13
CA ILE A 122 4.99 37.18 20.44
C ILE A 122 3.55 37.03 20.93
N ASN A 123 3.12 35.79 21.19
CA ASN A 123 1.79 35.48 21.76
C ASN A 123 0.62 36.12 20.99
N ARG A 124 0.73 36.17 19.66
CA ARG A 124 -0.26 36.79 18.78
C ARG A 124 -0.07 36.26 17.36
N GLN A 125 -1.17 36.12 16.62
CA GLN A 125 -1.19 36.02 15.16
C GLN A 125 -2.38 36.84 14.63
N GLY A 126 -2.12 37.92 13.90
CA GLY A 126 -3.17 38.81 13.41
C GLY A 126 -4.03 39.41 14.52
N ASN A 127 -5.33 39.08 14.57
CA ASN A 127 -6.24 39.54 15.62
C ASN A 127 -6.33 38.59 16.83
N ASP A 128 -5.73 37.40 16.73
CA ASP A 128 -5.75 36.38 17.75
C ASP A 128 -4.60 36.63 18.73
N VAL A 129 -4.93 37.13 19.92
CA VAL A 129 -3.95 37.57 20.93
C VAL A 129 -4.04 36.69 22.16
N GLY A 130 -2.91 36.11 22.56
CA GLY A 130 -2.76 35.31 23.77
C GLY A 130 -1.66 34.26 23.65
N THR A 131 -1.20 33.73 24.78
CA THR A 131 -0.17 32.68 24.82
C THR A 131 -0.61 31.41 24.09
N GLN A 132 -1.90 31.17 23.95
CA GLN A 132 -2.44 30.07 23.16
C GLN A 132 -2.20 30.21 21.65
N TYR A 133 -1.99 31.43 21.14
CA TYR A 133 -1.73 31.71 19.72
C TYR A 133 -0.24 31.94 19.42
N ARG A 134 0.66 31.54 20.34
CA ARG A 134 2.10 31.70 20.14
C ARG A 134 2.60 30.79 19.01
N SER A 135 3.57 31.29 18.24
CA SER A 135 4.30 30.47 17.28
C SER A 135 5.19 29.45 18.01
N ILE A 136 5.03 28.17 17.71
CA ILE A 136 5.77 27.07 18.35
C ILE A 136 5.94 25.86 17.44
N ILE A 137 7.11 25.22 17.52
CA ILE A 137 7.41 23.93 16.88
C ILE A 137 7.83 22.93 17.96
N LEU A 138 7.14 21.80 18.03
CA LEU A 138 7.53 20.67 18.88
C LEU A 138 8.02 19.50 18.03
N TYR A 139 9.33 19.23 18.10
CA TYR A 139 9.97 18.17 17.34
C TYR A 139 9.90 16.82 18.08
N THR A 140 9.79 15.72 17.32
CA THR A 140 9.73 14.36 17.87
C THR A 140 11.08 13.64 17.86
N ASN A 141 12.04 14.12 17.06
CA ASN A 141 13.39 13.57 16.98
C ASN A 141 14.46 14.67 16.75
N ILE A 142 15.73 14.32 16.88
CA ILE A 142 16.84 15.28 16.79
C ILE A 142 17.09 15.77 15.37
N ASP A 143 16.82 14.95 14.36
CA ASP A 143 17.00 15.33 12.95
C ASP A 143 16.03 16.45 12.58
N GLN A 144 14.77 16.35 13.02
CA GLN A 144 13.80 17.45 12.90
C GLN A 144 14.32 18.73 13.56
N LYS A 145 14.90 18.66 14.77
CA LYS A 145 15.49 19.84 15.43
C LYS A 145 16.56 20.49 14.55
N ASN A 146 17.46 19.71 13.97
CA ASN A 146 18.53 20.23 13.11
C ASN A 146 17.95 20.89 11.85
N VAL A 147 16.94 20.29 11.23
CA VAL A 147 16.24 20.87 10.07
C VAL A 147 15.50 22.16 10.45
N ILE A 148 14.82 22.21 11.60
CA ILE A 148 14.14 23.41 12.12
C ILE A 148 15.12 24.57 12.26
N GLU A 149 16.28 24.33 12.87
CA GLU A 149 17.31 25.35 13.05
C GLU A 149 17.83 25.89 11.71
N LYS A 150 18.07 25.00 10.74
CA LYS A 150 18.47 25.37 9.38
C LYS A 150 17.42 26.23 8.67
N VAL A 151 16.16 25.76 8.64
CA VAL A 151 15.06 26.46 7.95
C VAL A 151 14.77 27.81 8.61
N ARG A 152 14.74 27.85 9.95
CA ARG A 152 14.57 29.09 10.73
C ARG A 152 15.67 30.10 10.41
N HIS A 153 16.93 29.68 10.40
CA HIS A 153 18.05 30.57 10.07
C HIS A 153 17.95 31.15 8.65
N ASN A 154 17.50 30.35 7.70
CA ASN A 154 17.31 30.80 6.32
C ASN A 154 16.12 31.77 6.20
N PHE A 155 14.99 31.47 6.84
CA PHE A 155 13.80 32.34 6.82
C PHE A 155 14.05 33.68 7.53
N GLN A 156 14.82 33.67 8.63
CA GLN A 156 15.18 34.90 9.34
C GLN A 156 15.85 35.92 8.41
N LYS A 157 16.72 35.48 7.50
CA LYS A 157 17.36 36.38 6.53
C LYS A 157 16.31 37.05 5.62
N LEU A 158 15.38 36.25 5.09
CA LEU A 158 14.31 36.74 4.23
C LEU A 158 13.38 37.73 4.95
N LEU A 159 13.06 37.46 6.21
CA LEU A 159 12.28 38.36 7.07
C LEU A 159 13.01 39.68 7.33
N SER A 160 14.29 39.61 7.70
CA SER A 160 15.11 40.80 7.95
C SER A 160 15.25 41.67 6.70
N ASP A 161 15.47 41.06 5.53
CA ASP A 161 15.51 41.77 4.24
C ASP A 161 14.17 42.43 3.89
N SER A 162 13.06 41.88 4.39
CA SER A 162 11.69 42.40 4.22
C SER A 162 11.27 43.37 5.33
N GLY A 163 12.17 43.73 6.26
CA GLY A 163 11.92 44.69 7.33
C GLY A 163 11.23 44.15 8.58
N TYR A 164 11.11 42.82 8.71
CA TYR A 164 10.57 42.16 9.90
C TYR A 164 11.66 41.96 10.98
N GLY A 165 11.21 41.79 12.22
CA GLY A 165 12.09 41.54 13.37
C GLY A 165 12.61 40.11 13.46
N ASP A 166 13.16 39.77 14.62
CA ASP A 166 13.63 38.43 14.90
C ASP A 166 12.46 37.45 15.10
N ILE A 167 12.62 36.22 14.59
CA ILE A 167 11.69 35.11 14.78
C ILE A 167 11.57 34.81 16.27
N ALA A 168 10.33 34.89 16.78
CA ALA A 168 9.95 34.58 18.15
C ALA A 168 9.44 33.14 18.33
N THR A 169 9.38 32.34 17.26
CA THR A 169 8.93 30.94 17.29
C THR A 169 9.72 30.11 18.30
N SER A 170 9.00 29.49 19.25
CA SER A 170 9.60 28.59 20.23
C SER A 170 9.88 27.22 19.63
N VAL A 171 11.06 26.63 19.90
CA VAL A 171 11.42 25.29 19.43
C VAL A 171 11.73 24.40 20.63
N LYS A 172 10.95 23.33 20.82
CA LYS A 172 11.05 22.46 22.02
C LYS A 172 10.88 20.98 21.67
N PRO A 173 11.41 20.05 22.48
CA PRO A 173 11.08 18.64 22.32
C PRO A 173 9.59 18.40 22.62
N PHE A 174 8.94 17.59 21.79
CA PHE A 174 7.57 17.14 22.01
C PHE A 174 7.46 16.34 23.32
N LYS A 175 6.38 16.57 24.06
CA LYS A 175 6.09 15.86 25.32
C LYS A 175 4.71 15.22 25.30
N LYS A 176 3.68 16.02 25.02
CA LYS A 176 2.29 15.57 25.05
C LYS A 176 1.41 16.43 24.16
N PHE A 177 0.50 15.76 23.46
CA PHE A 177 -0.55 16.35 22.64
C PHE A 177 -1.91 16.04 23.27
N TYR A 178 -2.81 17.02 23.25
CA TYR A 178 -4.19 16.86 23.67
C TYR A 178 -5.08 17.22 22.49
N LYS A 179 -5.73 16.20 21.90
CA LYS A 179 -6.63 16.40 20.76
C LYS A 179 -7.75 17.39 21.14
N ALA A 180 -8.00 18.36 20.28
CA ALA A 180 -9.09 19.30 20.46
C ALA A 180 -10.46 18.61 20.28
N GLU A 181 -11.50 19.25 20.78
CA GLU A 181 -12.87 18.80 20.67
C GLU A 181 -13.29 18.57 19.21
N THR A 182 -14.22 17.65 18.97
CA THR A 182 -14.59 17.19 17.61
C THR A 182 -15.15 18.29 16.70
N TYR A 183 -15.68 19.37 17.28
CA TYR A 183 -16.18 20.53 16.53
C TYR A 183 -15.06 21.42 15.98
N HIS A 184 -13.83 21.29 16.47
CA HIS A 184 -12.66 22.00 15.95
C HIS A 184 -11.94 21.26 14.84
N GLN A 185 -12.10 19.94 14.76
CA GLN A 185 -11.46 19.11 13.73
C GLN A 185 -12.11 19.40 12.37
N ASN A 186 -11.32 19.65 11.35
CA ASN A 186 -11.72 19.96 9.97
C ASN A 186 -12.71 21.13 9.94
N TYR A 187 -12.46 22.16 10.76
CA TYR A 187 -13.43 23.23 11.01
C TYR A 187 -13.79 23.98 9.72
N ILE A 188 -12.82 24.29 8.86
CA ILE A 188 -13.05 25.02 7.60
C ILE A 188 -13.76 24.15 6.57
N ALA A 189 -13.49 22.85 6.52
CA ALA A 189 -14.25 21.92 5.68
C ALA A 189 -15.73 21.87 6.09
N LYS A 190 -16.02 21.91 7.40
CA LYS A 190 -17.40 21.95 7.95
C LYS A 190 -18.04 23.32 7.81
N ASN A 191 -17.25 24.39 7.81
CA ASN A 191 -17.69 25.78 7.76
C ASN A 191 -16.89 26.54 6.68
N PRO A 192 -17.27 26.44 5.40
CA PRO A 192 -16.46 27.01 4.30
C PRO A 192 -16.25 28.53 4.38
N ASN A 193 -17.19 29.25 5.01
CA ASN A 193 -17.10 30.70 5.29
C ASN A 193 -16.66 30.98 6.73
N GLY A 194 -16.05 30.00 7.39
CA GLY A 194 -15.55 30.11 8.77
C GLY A 194 -14.36 31.06 8.87
N TYR A 195 -14.02 31.42 10.11
CA TYR A 195 -12.89 32.29 10.39
C TYR A 195 -11.56 31.63 9.96
N CYS A 196 -10.90 32.20 8.97
CA CYS A 196 -9.60 31.78 8.45
C CYS A 196 -8.84 32.99 7.91
N PRO A 197 -8.40 33.92 8.79
CA PRO A 197 -7.61 35.07 8.36
C PRO A 197 -6.26 34.62 7.79
N ASP A 198 -5.73 35.41 6.87
CA ASP A 198 -4.34 35.29 6.47
C ASP A 198 -3.45 35.95 7.54
N HIS A 199 -2.56 35.15 8.13
CA HIS A 199 -1.57 35.61 9.11
C HIS A 199 -0.17 35.76 8.53
N SER A 200 0.02 35.44 7.24
CA SER A 200 1.34 35.44 6.61
C SER A 200 1.95 36.83 6.51
N THR A 201 3.27 36.87 6.44
CA THR A 201 4.04 38.10 6.21
C THR A 201 4.12 38.48 4.73
N GLY A 202 3.70 37.58 3.83
CA GLY A 202 3.96 37.63 2.39
C GLY A 202 5.39 37.25 2.00
N VAL A 203 6.27 36.94 2.96
CA VAL A 203 7.65 36.49 2.70
C VAL A 203 7.64 34.99 2.42
N SER A 204 8.23 34.59 1.30
CA SER A 204 8.34 33.18 0.90
C SER A 204 9.77 32.77 0.60
N PHE A 205 10.07 31.49 0.79
CA PHE A 205 11.28 30.88 0.26
C PHE A 205 11.27 30.98 -1.27
N VAL A 206 12.46 31.11 -1.85
CA VAL A 206 12.61 30.98 -3.31
C VAL A 206 12.34 29.53 -3.67
N LYS A 207 11.22 29.27 -4.33
CA LYS A 207 10.93 27.96 -4.91
C LYS A 207 12.00 27.68 -5.95
N THR A 208 12.91 26.78 -5.61
CA THR A 208 13.79 26.21 -6.62
C THR A 208 12.95 25.15 -7.30
N ASP A 209 12.64 25.32 -8.59
CA ASP A 209 11.98 24.30 -9.40
C ASP A 209 12.92 23.09 -9.48
N LEU A 210 12.94 22.26 -8.43
CA LEU A 210 13.43 20.92 -8.52
C LEU A 210 12.47 20.25 -9.50
N LYS A 211 12.94 20.04 -10.73
CA LYS A 211 12.26 19.17 -11.69
C LYS A 211 12.02 17.83 -10.98
N GLU A 212 10.81 17.63 -10.50
CA GLU A 212 10.31 16.32 -10.15
C GLU A 212 10.56 15.45 -11.38
N SER A 213 11.34 14.39 -11.21
CA SER A 213 11.50 13.40 -12.26
C SER A 213 10.16 12.68 -12.39
N SER A 214 9.24 13.28 -13.16
CA SER A 214 7.93 12.70 -13.42
C SER A 214 8.14 11.39 -14.16
N VAL A 215 7.92 10.27 -13.49
CA VAL A 215 7.98 8.95 -14.10
C VAL A 215 6.73 8.78 -14.97
N ASP A 216 6.92 8.34 -16.22
CA ASP A 216 5.78 8.07 -17.10
C ASP A 216 4.98 6.86 -16.60
N ASN A 217 3.72 7.12 -16.23
CA ASN A 217 2.76 6.11 -15.79
C ASN A 217 1.71 5.78 -16.87
N SER A 218 1.88 6.26 -18.11
CA SER A 218 0.91 6.04 -19.21
C SER A 218 0.63 4.56 -19.53
N ASP A 219 1.59 3.66 -19.30
CA ASP A 219 1.39 2.22 -19.45
C ASP A 219 0.58 1.62 -18.28
N LEU A 220 0.70 2.19 -17.08
CA LEU A 220 -0.05 1.78 -15.90
C LEU A 220 -1.56 2.09 -16.03
N MET A 221 -1.90 3.03 -16.91
CA MET A 221 -3.28 3.39 -17.24
C MET A 221 -3.98 2.36 -18.15
N LYS A 222 -3.32 1.26 -18.53
CA LYS A 222 -3.85 0.29 -19.51
C LYS A 222 -3.83 -1.15 -18.99
N GLY A 223 -5.01 -1.75 -18.96
CA GLY A 223 -5.20 -3.15 -18.57
C GLY A 223 -4.79 -3.41 -17.12
N LYS A 224 -4.53 -4.68 -16.82
CA LYS A 224 -4.12 -5.13 -15.49
C LYS A 224 -2.63 -4.96 -15.27
N LYS A 225 -2.25 -4.48 -14.10
CA LYS A 225 -0.87 -4.25 -13.63
C LYS A 225 -0.77 -4.57 -12.14
N ILE A 226 0.43 -4.93 -11.69
CA ILE A 226 0.78 -5.02 -10.27
C ILE A 226 1.83 -3.95 -10.03
N VAL A 227 1.54 -2.98 -9.17
CA VAL A 227 2.50 -1.97 -8.74
C VAL A 227 2.96 -2.28 -7.32
N VAL A 228 4.28 -2.31 -7.12
CA VAL A 228 4.88 -2.50 -5.80
C VAL A 228 5.54 -1.19 -5.40
N ILE A 229 4.96 -0.53 -4.40
CA ILE A 229 5.55 0.66 -3.80
C ILE A 229 6.72 0.22 -2.93
N GLU A 230 7.92 0.69 -3.24
CA GLU A 230 9.14 0.44 -2.49
C GLU A 230 9.66 1.69 -1.78
N ALA A 231 10.65 1.51 -0.90
CA ALA A 231 11.27 2.61 -0.17
C ALA A 231 12.40 3.24 -0.98
N LYS A 232 12.59 4.57 -0.83
CA LYS A 232 13.81 5.24 -1.31
C LYS A 232 15.07 4.72 -0.63
N GLY A 233 14.94 4.36 0.65
CA GLY A 233 16.02 3.84 1.49
C GLY A 233 15.93 2.33 1.72
N TYR A 234 16.58 1.87 2.79
CA TYR A 234 16.60 0.46 3.15
C TYR A 234 15.20 -0.05 3.54
N CYS A 235 14.78 -1.14 2.91
CA CYS A 235 13.52 -1.83 3.20
C CYS A 235 13.72 -3.36 3.18
N PRO A 236 13.90 -4.01 4.35
CA PRO A 236 14.14 -5.45 4.43
C PRO A 236 12.98 -6.29 3.86
N TYR A 237 11.76 -5.79 4.00
CA TYR A 237 10.56 -6.48 3.50
C TYR A 237 10.40 -6.34 1.99
N CYS A 238 10.91 -5.27 1.39
CA CYS A 238 10.96 -5.08 -0.05
C CYS A 238 11.97 -6.06 -0.66
N GLU A 239 13.17 -6.18 -0.06
CA GLU A 239 14.17 -7.18 -0.45
C GLU A 239 13.63 -8.61 -0.33
N LYS A 240 12.94 -8.90 0.79
CA LYS A 240 12.29 -10.21 1.01
C LYS A 240 11.22 -10.50 -0.04
N PHE A 241 10.36 -9.53 -0.35
CA PHE A 241 9.34 -9.68 -1.41
C PHE A 241 9.99 -9.91 -2.77
N ASN A 242 11.02 -9.12 -3.12
CA ASN A 242 11.73 -9.28 -4.38
C ASN A 242 12.37 -10.67 -4.51
N ALA A 243 13.06 -11.14 -3.46
CA ALA A 243 13.75 -12.42 -3.45
C ALA A 243 12.79 -13.62 -3.53
N MET A 244 11.66 -13.55 -2.83
CA MET A 244 10.73 -14.68 -2.69
C MET A 244 9.65 -14.69 -3.79
N VAL A 245 9.25 -13.53 -4.30
CA VAL A 245 8.11 -13.37 -5.22
C VAL A 245 8.56 -12.79 -6.56
N ALA A 246 8.98 -11.52 -6.59
CA ALA A 246 9.11 -10.78 -7.85
C ALA A 246 10.14 -11.40 -8.81
N LYS A 247 11.29 -11.87 -8.30
CA LYS A 247 12.33 -12.51 -9.13
C LYS A 247 11.87 -13.81 -9.80
N ASN A 248 10.89 -14.50 -9.23
CA ASN A 248 10.37 -15.77 -9.73
C ASN A 248 9.05 -15.60 -10.49
N TYR A 249 8.62 -14.36 -10.71
CA TYR A 249 7.37 -14.04 -11.38
C TYR A 249 7.63 -13.73 -12.87
N PHE A 250 7.06 -14.56 -13.74
CA PHE A 250 7.14 -14.47 -15.20
C PHE A 250 5.75 -14.38 -15.84
N GLY A 251 4.75 -13.99 -15.04
CA GLY A 251 3.36 -13.87 -15.48
C GLY A 251 3.19 -12.77 -16.53
N ASP A 252 2.06 -12.82 -17.23
CA ASP A 252 1.69 -11.88 -18.29
C ASP A 252 1.18 -10.52 -17.78
N ILE A 253 0.65 -10.45 -16.55
CA ILE A 253 0.32 -9.20 -15.88
C ILE A 253 1.63 -8.58 -15.39
N PRO A 254 2.06 -7.41 -15.91
CA PRO A 254 3.32 -6.80 -15.51
C PRO A 254 3.36 -6.45 -14.02
N LEU A 255 4.50 -6.75 -13.38
CA LEU A 255 4.83 -6.34 -12.02
C LEU A 255 5.90 -5.23 -12.09
N ILE A 256 5.57 -4.06 -11.57
CA ILE A 256 6.35 -2.82 -11.74
C ILE A 256 6.61 -2.19 -10.37
N PHE A 257 7.82 -1.70 -10.15
CA PHE A 257 8.18 -0.99 -8.92
C PHE A 257 8.06 0.53 -9.10
N ARG A 258 7.64 1.21 -8.03
CA ARG A 258 7.51 2.68 -7.94
C ARG A 258 7.85 3.16 -6.53
N LEU A 259 8.32 4.39 -6.44
CA LEU A 259 8.38 5.12 -5.16
C LEU A 259 7.03 5.77 -4.86
N ALA A 260 6.80 6.13 -3.59
CA ALA A 260 5.55 6.74 -3.15
C ALA A 260 5.26 8.10 -3.83
N ASP A 261 6.29 8.80 -4.29
CA ASP A 261 6.23 10.07 -5.03
C ASP A 261 6.21 9.90 -6.56
N GLN A 262 6.04 8.67 -7.07
CA GLN A 262 6.03 8.36 -8.51
C GLN A 262 4.68 7.81 -8.99
N LEU A 263 3.59 8.15 -8.30
CA LEU A 263 2.25 7.59 -8.53
C LEU A 263 1.32 8.56 -9.28
N ASP A 264 1.86 9.61 -9.87
CA ASP A 264 1.08 10.63 -10.57
C ASP A 264 0.15 10.03 -11.63
N GLY A 265 -1.09 10.53 -11.65
CA GLY A 265 -2.15 10.09 -12.55
C GLY A 265 -2.84 8.78 -12.17
N LEU A 266 -2.36 8.06 -11.16
CA LEU A 266 -3.00 6.85 -10.64
C LEU A 266 -4.02 7.18 -9.57
N ILE A 267 -5.07 6.37 -9.47
CA ILE A 267 -6.08 6.46 -8.40
C ILE A 267 -5.78 5.33 -7.40
N ILE A 268 -5.14 5.70 -6.30
CA ILE A 268 -4.65 4.79 -5.24
C ILE A 268 -5.36 5.12 -3.94
N ASP A 269 -6.04 4.13 -3.36
CA ASP A 269 -6.73 4.26 -2.07
C ASP A 269 -5.86 3.71 -0.93
N SER A 270 -4.99 2.75 -1.23
CA SER A 270 -4.07 2.16 -0.26
C SER A 270 -3.07 3.19 0.26
N PRO A 271 -2.82 3.25 1.58
CA PRO A 271 -1.85 4.19 2.10
C PRO A 271 -0.42 3.87 1.63
N THR A 272 0.34 4.90 1.27
CA THR A 272 1.67 4.76 0.63
C THR A 272 2.85 4.96 1.59
N TRP A 273 2.57 5.14 2.88
CA TRP A 273 3.56 5.41 3.93
C TRP A 273 4.18 4.14 4.55
N ALA A 274 3.82 2.96 4.05
CA ALA A 274 4.41 1.69 4.43
C ALA A 274 4.89 0.93 3.19
N THR A 275 6.02 0.23 3.30
CA THR A 275 6.61 -0.53 2.19
C THR A 275 7.01 -1.95 2.60
N PRO A 276 6.96 -2.94 1.69
CA PRO A 276 6.38 -2.83 0.37
C PRO A 276 4.86 -2.65 0.47
N THR A 277 4.26 -1.92 -0.47
CA THR A 277 2.79 -1.93 -0.64
C THR A 277 2.49 -2.47 -2.04
N ILE A 278 1.80 -3.60 -2.11
CA ILE A 278 1.50 -4.32 -3.35
C ILE A 278 0.09 -3.93 -3.78
N ILE A 279 -0.02 -3.32 -4.95
CA ILE A 279 -1.27 -2.77 -5.48
C ILE A 279 -1.62 -3.49 -6.78
N PHE A 280 -2.85 -4.00 -6.85
CA PHE A 280 -3.40 -4.60 -8.06
C PHE A 280 -4.25 -3.54 -8.77
N LEU A 281 -3.75 -3.10 -9.93
CA LEU A 281 -4.29 -1.98 -10.69
C LEU A 281 -4.95 -2.44 -11.99
N GLU A 282 -6.11 -1.88 -12.30
CA GLU A 282 -6.73 -2.02 -13.62
C GLU A 282 -7.04 -0.65 -14.21
N ASN A 283 -6.45 -0.34 -15.36
CA ASN A 283 -6.59 0.95 -16.06
C ASN A 283 -6.26 2.17 -15.18
N GLY A 284 -5.19 2.09 -14.39
CA GLY A 284 -4.73 3.16 -13.50
C GLY A 284 -5.50 3.30 -12.18
N ILE A 285 -6.49 2.43 -11.93
CA ILE A 285 -7.33 2.45 -10.73
C ILE A 285 -6.99 1.24 -9.87
N GLU A 286 -6.78 1.47 -8.57
CA GLU A 286 -6.65 0.40 -7.58
C GLU A 286 -7.92 -0.45 -7.50
N ILE A 287 -7.77 -1.76 -7.67
CA ILE A 287 -8.83 -2.73 -7.39
C ILE A 287 -8.72 -3.21 -5.94
N PHE A 288 -7.50 -3.46 -5.47
CA PHE A 288 -7.16 -3.67 -4.06
C PHE A 288 -5.64 -3.60 -3.86
N GLY A 289 -5.23 -3.37 -2.61
CA GLY A 289 -3.83 -3.37 -2.21
C GLY A 289 -3.56 -4.14 -0.91
N HIS A 290 -2.29 -4.40 -0.65
CA HIS A 290 -1.79 -5.04 0.57
C HIS A 290 -0.54 -4.30 1.05
N GLN A 291 -0.58 -3.78 2.28
CA GLN A 291 0.56 -3.15 2.92
C GLN A 291 1.41 -4.18 3.67
N GLY A 292 2.72 -4.11 3.47
CA GLY A 292 3.71 -5.02 4.05
C GLY A 292 4.05 -6.22 3.16
N TYR A 293 4.94 -7.07 3.66
CA TYR A 293 5.36 -8.28 2.98
C TYR A 293 4.17 -9.19 2.67
N LEU A 294 4.04 -9.57 1.40
CA LEU A 294 3.08 -10.55 0.92
C LEU A 294 3.84 -11.81 0.53
N ASP A 295 3.68 -12.89 1.30
CA ASP A 295 4.38 -14.15 1.04
C ASP A 295 3.91 -14.79 -0.27
N PRO A 296 4.72 -15.68 -0.90
CA PRO A 296 4.38 -16.25 -2.20
C PRO A 296 2.99 -16.86 -2.29
N LYS A 297 2.53 -17.58 -1.25
CA LYS A 297 1.23 -18.23 -1.28
C LYS A 297 0.11 -17.19 -1.29
N ALA A 298 0.19 -16.20 -0.41
CA ALA A 298 -0.78 -15.12 -0.34
C ALA A 298 -0.76 -14.26 -1.63
N PHE A 299 0.42 -13.97 -2.16
CA PHE A 299 0.58 -13.24 -3.42
C PHE A 299 -0.10 -13.94 -4.59
N TYR A 300 0.16 -15.25 -4.79
CA TYR A 300 -0.44 -15.98 -5.90
C TYR A 300 -1.94 -16.19 -5.72
N GLN A 301 -2.44 -16.28 -4.48
CA GLN A 301 -3.88 -16.29 -4.23
C GLN A 301 -4.53 -14.95 -4.62
N ALA A 302 -3.94 -13.82 -4.21
CA ALA A 302 -4.39 -12.49 -4.60
C ALA A 302 -4.34 -12.27 -6.11
N LEU A 303 -3.21 -12.63 -6.75
CA LEU A 303 -3.06 -12.60 -8.19
C LEU A 303 -4.06 -13.53 -8.89
N GLY A 304 -4.33 -14.70 -8.33
CA GLY A 304 -5.33 -15.63 -8.83
C GLY A 304 -6.71 -14.98 -8.90
N TYR A 305 -7.12 -14.33 -7.81
CA TYR A 305 -8.39 -13.60 -7.78
C TYR A 305 -8.40 -12.45 -8.78
N PHE A 306 -7.31 -11.67 -8.83
CA PHE A 306 -7.19 -10.53 -9.72
C PHE A 306 -7.19 -10.91 -11.21
N LYS A 307 -6.43 -11.93 -11.60
CA LYS A 307 -6.30 -12.38 -12.99
C LYS A 307 -7.51 -13.20 -13.43
N LEU A 308 -7.92 -14.18 -12.62
CA LEU A 308 -8.91 -15.18 -13.02
C LEU A 308 -10.33 -14.83 -12.59
N GLY A 309 -10.53 -13.99 -11.57
CA GLY A 309 -11.85 -13.68 -11.02
C GLY A 309 -12.58 -14.93 -10.49
N ASN A 310 -13.91 -14.86 -10.42
CA ASN A 310 -14.75 -16.00 -10.02
C ASN A 310 -15.03 -16.94 -11.21
N THR A 311 -13.99 -17.50 -11.81
CA THR A 311 -14.08 -18.40 -12.97
C THR A 311 -13.79 -19.86 -12.61
N GLU A 312 -14.07 -20.77 -13.54
CA GLU A 312 -13.70 -22.18 -13.38
C GLU A 312 -12.19 -22.37 -13.20
N ALA A 313 -11.37 -21.59 -13.92
CA ALA A 313 -9.92 -21.62 -13.76
C ALA A 313 -9.48 -21.30 -12.32
N TYR A 314 -10.15 -20.35 -11.64
CA TYR A 314 -9.87 -20.04 -10.24
C TYR A 314 -10.23 -21.20 -9.31
N LYS A 315 -11.40 -21.83 -9.54
CA LYS A 315 -11.84 -23.00 -8.76
C LYS A 315 -10.92 -24.19 -8.95
N VAL A 316 -10.48 -24.45 -10.19
CA VAL A 316 -9.49 -25.48 -10.48
C VAL A 316 -8.20 -25.17 -9.73
N ALA A 317 -7.64 -23.96 -9.91
CA ALA A 317 -6.35 -23.57 -9.31
C ALA A 317 -6.33 -23.64 -7.78
N PHE A 318 -7.36 -23.11 -7.08
CA PHE A 318 -7.32 -22.91 -5.63
C PHE A 318 -8.29 -23.79 -4.83
N GLN A 319 -9.34 -24.31 -5.45
CA GLN A 319 -10.38 -25.11 -4.78
C GLN A 319 -10.32 -26.60 -5.18
N LYS A 320 -9.25 -27.03 -5.85
CA LYS A 320 -9.06 -28.41 -6.33
C LYS A 320 -10.19 -28.87 -7.25
N GLY A 321 -10.75 -27.93 -8.02
CA GLY A 321 -11.67 -28.25 -9.12
C GLY A 321 -10.98 -29.10 -10.18
N THR A 322 -11.75 -29.60 -11.13
CA THR A 322 -11.23 -30.35 -12.29
C THR A 322 -12.00 -29.92 -13.51
N ASP A 323 -11.28 -29.60 -14.58
CA ASP A 323 -11.88 -29.21 -15.85
C ASP A 323 -12.86 -30.29 -16.33
N ALA A 324 -13.93 -29.85 -16.99
CA ALA A 324 -14.77 -30.76 -17.74
C ALA A 324 -13.93 -31.49 -18.80
N ARG A 325 -14.28 -32.76 -19.04
CA ARG A 325 -13.65 -33.58 -20.08
C ARG A 325 -13.80 -32.89 -21.44
N PHE A 326 -12.71 -32.77 -22.20
CA PHE A 326 -12.67 -32.07 -23.50
C PHE A 326 -13.14 -30.61 -23.41
N CYS A 327 -12.75 -29.89 -22.35
CA CYS A 327 -13.07 -28.46 -22.21
C CYS A 327 -12.51 -27.63 -23.38
N LYS A 328 -13.01 -26.40 -23.51
CA LYS A 328 -12.61 -25.46 -24.56
C LYS A 328 -11.09 -25.26 -24.61
N GLU A 329 -10.44 -25.07 -23.47
CA GLU A 329 -9.01 -24.87 -23.37
C GLU A 329 -8.22 -26.12 -23.80
N TYR A 330 -8.71 -27.32 -23.47
CA TYR A 330 -8.12 -28.56 -23.97
C TYR A 330 -8.15 -28.62 -25.50
N GLU A 331 -9.29 -28.28 -26.11
CA GLU A 331 -9.46 -28.29 -27.57
C GLU A 331 -8.50 -27.32 -28.27
N ILE A 332 -8.23 -26.18 -27.65
CA ILE A 332 -7.23 -25.20 -28.13
C ILE A 332 -5.81 -25.76 -27.95
N PHE A 333 -5.53 -26.41 -26.82
CA PHE A 333 -4.18 -26.80 -26.43
C PHE A 333 -3.72 -28.17 -26.90
N LYS A 334 -4.62 -29.08 -27.31
CA LYS A 334 -4.25 -30.45 -27.69
C LYS A 334 -3.32 -30.54 -28.89
N ASN A 335 -3.35 -29.54 -29.79
CA ASN A 335 -2.59 -29.52 -31.04
C ASN A 335 -1.68 -28.28 -31.17
N THR A 336 -1.20 -27.73 -30.04
CA THR A 336 -0.23 -26.61 -30.10
C THR A 336 1.08 -27.02 -30.79
N PRO A 337 1.80 -26.08 -31.43
CA PRO A 337 3.14 -26.31 -31.97
C PRO A 337 4.16 -26.58 -30.86
N ASP A 338 5.43 -26.80 -31.23
CA ASP A 338 6.50 -27.01 -30.25
C ASP A 338 6.68 -25.81 -29.32
N GLY A 339 6.83 -26.08 -28.03
CA GLY A 339 6.82 -25.07 -26.98
C GLY A 339 6.69 -25.64 -25.59
N PHE A 340 6.14 -24.81 -24.71
CA PHE A 340 5.98 -25.10 -23.30
C PHE A 340 4.60 -24.71 -22.82
N PHE A 341 4.05 -25.52 -21.92
CA PHE A 341 2.96 -25.10 -21.06
C PHE A 341 3.53 -24.50 -19.79
N VAL A 342 3.11 -23.28 -19.50
CA VAL A 342 3.50 -22.51 -18.33
C VAL A 342 2.35 -22.39 -17.35
N ASP A 343 2.69 -22.16 -16.10
CA ASP A 343 1.78 -21.82 -15.02
C ASP A 343 1.00 -20.54 -15.38
N LYS A 344 -0.33 -20.61 -15.33
CA LYS A 344 -1.20 -19.50 -15.73
C LYS A 344 -1.08 -18.27 -14.83
N LEU A 345 -0.54 -18.38 -13.62
CA LEU A 345 -0.32 -17.22 -12.75
C LEU A 345 1.14 -16.78 -12.80
N SER A 346 2.07 -17.69 -12.49
CA SER A 346 3.48 -17.32 -12.35
C SER A 346 4.23 -17.24 -13.66
N GLY A 347 3.70 -17.78 -14.76
CA GLY A 347 4.42 -17.93 -16.03
C GLY A 347 5.60 -18.91 -15.98
N ALA A 348 5.81 -19.60 -14.85
CA ALA A 348 6.88 -20.58 -14.71
C ALA A 348 6.64 -21.78 -15.66
N PRO A 349 7.66 -22.28 -16.38
CA PRO A 349 7.52 -23.47 -17.22
C PRO A 349 7.16 -24.73 -16.40
N LEU A 350 6.13 -25.46 -16.83
CA LEU A 350 5.65 -26.67 -16.16
C LEU A 350 5.83 -27.94 -17.01
N PHE A 351 5.44 -27.89 -18.29
CA PHE A 351 5.48 -29.06 -19.17
C PHE A 351 6.01 -28.68 -20.56
N ASP A 352 6.80 -29.58 -21.16
CA ASP A 352 7.29 -29.45 -22.52
C ASP A 352 6.34 -30.18 -23.47
N THR A 353 6.03 -29.59 -24.63
CA THR A 353 5.15 -30.24 -25.62
C THR A 353 5.71 -31.55 -26.16
N ARG A 354 7.03 -31.75 -26.09
CA ARG A 354 7.69 -33.00 -26.52
C ARG A 354 7.37 -34.18 -25.61
N ASP A 355 6.94 -33.91 -24.38
CA ASP A 355 6.51 -34.93 -23.42
C ASP A 355 4.98 -35.16 -23.45
N ARG A 356 4.24 -34.41 -24.28
CA ARG A 356 2.79 -34.53 -24.44
C ARG A 356 2.43 -35.79 -25.24
N PHE A 357 1.36 -36.47 -24.84
CA PHE A 357 0.76 -37.55 -25.62
C PHE A 357 -0.77 -37.55 -25.51
N ASP A 358 -1.46 -38.17 -26.46
CA ASP A 358 -2.91 -38.31 -26.43
C ASP A 358 -3.32 -39.56 -25.64
N SER A 359 -3.87 -39.35 -24.45
CA SER A 359 -4.37 -40.42 -23.57
C SER A 359 -5.84 -40.78 -23.80
N LYS A 360 -6.56 -40.07 -24.69
CA LYS A 360 -8.02 -40.16 -24.89
C LYS A 360 -8.90 -39.87 -23.67
N THR A 361 -8.28 -39.45 -22.55
CA THR A 361 -9.01 -39.15 -21.31
C THR A 361 -9.79 -37.85 -21.40
N GLY A 362 -9.36 -36.90 -22.23
CA GLY A 362 -9.98 -35.58 -22.39
C GLY A 362 -9.37 -34.47 -21.55
N TRP A 363 -8.21 -34.72 -20.95
CA TRP A 363 -7.32 -33.73 -20.34
C TRP A 363 -5.93 -33.81 -20.97
N LEU A 364 -5.14 -32.73 -20.85
CA LEU A 364 -3.78 -32.74 -21.35
C LEU A 364 -2.96 -33.77 -20.58
N SER A 365 -2.17 -34.57 -21.30
CA SER A 365 -1.41 -35.67 -20.72
C SER A 365 0.06 -35.57 -21.10
N PHE A 366 0.93 -35.65 -20.10
CA PHE A 366 2.38 -35.59 -20.26
C PHE A 366 3.06 -36.77 -19.58
N THR A 367 4.20 -37.21 -20.09
CA THR A 367 4.98 -38.31 -19.48
C THR A 367 5.81 -37.84 -18.29
N LYS A 368 6.21 -36.56 -18.28
CA LYS A 368 6.95 -35.93 -17.17
C LYS A 368 6.78 -34.41 -17.17
N PRO A 369 6.93 -33.74 -16.02
CA PRO A 369 7.04 -32.31 -15.90
C PRO A 369 8.49 -31.86 -16.16
N ILE A 370 8.68 -30.55 -16.32
CA ILE A 370 9.99 -29.93 -16.23
C ILE A 370 10.55 -30.15 -14.82
N LYS A 371 11.81 -30.54 -14.71
CA LYS A 371 12.42 -30.92 -13.42
C LYS A 371 12.33 -29.77 -12.41
N GLY A 372 11.76 -30.05 -11.24
CA GLY A 372 11.61 -29.08 -10.15
C GLY A 372 10.46 -28.08 -10.30
N SER A 373 9.66 -28.19 -11.37
CA SER A 373 8.53 -27.26 -11.61
C SER A 373 7.26 -27.63 -10.84
N VAL A 374 7.11 -28.89 -10.43
CA VAL A 374 5.92 -29.39 -9.72
C VAL A 374 6.30 -30.24 -8.51
N TYR A 375 5.39 -30.33 -7.54
CA TYR A 375 5.49 -31.24 -6.41
C TYR A 375 4.20 -32.07 -6.26
N SER A 376 4.31 -33.21 -5.57
CA SER A 376 3.20 -34.14 -5.37
C SER A 376 2.62 -34.06 -3.97
N LYS A 377 1.30 -34.28 -3.86
CA LYS A 377 0.58 -34.32 -2.58
C LYS A 377 -0.43 -35.48 -2.59
N PRO A 378 -0.54 -36.27 -1.51
CA PRO A 378 -1.58 -37.29 -1.41
C PRO A 378 -2.98 -36.68 -1.48
N ASP A 379 -3.87 -37.26 -2.29
CA ASP A 379 -5.27 -36.89 -2.41
C ASP A 379 -6.16 -38.12 -2.19
N ASN A 380 -6.84 -38.15 -1.04
CA ASN A 380 -7.74 -39.23 -0.62
C ASN A 380 -9.23 -38.86 -0.79
N SER A 381 -9.52 -37.83 -1.58
CA SER A 381 -10.89 -37.34 -1.80
C SER A 381 -11.73 -38.34 -2.60
N TYR A 382 -13.05 -38.30 -2.41
CA TYR A 382 -14.03 -39.13 -3.13
C TYR A 382 -13.78 -40.66 -3.03
N GLY A 383 -13.15 -41.12 -1.95
CA GLY A 383 -12.86 -42.54 -1.72
C GLY A 383 -11.76 -43.12 -2.62
N MET A 384 -11.07 -42.29 -3.41
CA MET A 384 -9.95 -42.71 -4.25
C MET A 384 -8.61 -42.35 -3.59
N ARG A 385 -7.56 -43.14 -3.85
CA ARG A 385 -6.17 -42.77 -3.53
C ARG A 385 -5.47 -42.27 -4.78
N ARG A 386 -5.25 -40.96 -4.87
CA ARG A 386 -4.59 -40.31 -6.01
C ARG A 386 -3.41 -39.49 -5.52
N THR A 387 -2.58 -39.06 -6.47
CA THR A 387 -1.46 -38.16 -6.22
C THR A 387 -1.72 -36.86 -6.96
N GLU A 388 -2.05 -35.82 -6.21
CA GLU A 388 -2.23 -34.45 -6.72
C GLU A 388 -0.88 -33.87 -7.16
N ILE A 389 -0.89 -33.12 -8.26
CA ILE A 389 0.25 -32.37 -8.78
C ILE A 389 -0.04 -30.87 -8.66
N ARG A 390 0.90 -30.13 -8.09
CA ARG A 390 0.82 -28.68 -7.87
C ARG A 390 2.07 -27.98 -8.38
N SER A 391 1.93 -26.72 -8.81
CA SER A 391 3.06 -25.86 -9.19
C SER A 391 3.94 -25.57 -7.98
N VAL A 392 5.27 -25.63 -8.13
CA VAL A 392 6.20 -25.23 -7.06
C VAL A 392 6.18 -23.72 -6.83
N THR A 393 6.00 -22.92 -7.88
CA THR A 393 6.09 -21.46 -7.79
C THR A 393 4.82 -20.84 -7.23
N SER A 394 3.65 -21.17 -7.78
CA SER A 394 2.37 -20.53 -7.43
C SER A 394 1.52 -21.33 -6.46
N ASP A 395 1.91 -22.57 -6.17
CA ASP A 395 1.11 -23.53 -5.41
C ASP A 395 -0.29 -23.79 -6.01
N ILE A 396 -0.56 -23.53 -7.30
CA ILE A 396 -1.87 -23.87 -7.87
C ILE A 396 -2.00 -25.39 -8.12
N HIS A 397 -3.24 -25.89 -7.99
CA HIS A 397 -3.61 -27.24 -8.42
C HIS A 397 -3.52 -27.36 -9.94
N LEU A 398 -2.77 -28.35 -10.41
CA LEU A 398 -2.60 -28.62 -11.84
C LEU A 398 -3.42 -29.85 -12.27
N GLY A 399 -3.46 -30.89 -11.44
CA GLY A 399 -4.17 -32.14 -11.74
C GLY A 399 -3.62 -33.30 -10.92
N HIS A 400 -3.47 -34.46 -11.55
CA HIS A 400 -3.04 -35.69 -10.89
C HIS A 400 -2.05 -36.50 -11.74
N VAL A 401 -1.25 -37.34 -11.09
CA VAL A 401 -0.36 -38.29 -11.77
C VAL A 401 -0.82 -39.74 -11.55
N PHE A 402 -0.73 -40.53 -12.61
CA PHE A 402 -1.10 -41.94 -12.67
C PHE A 402 0.04 -42.79 -13.25
N ASN A 403 0.02 -44.10 -13.06
CA ASN A 403 1.05 -45.04 -13.55
C ASN A 403 0.60 -45.82 -14.80
N ASP A 404 -0.29 -45.25 -15.59
CA ASP A 404 -0.94 -45.84 -16.77
C ASP A 404 -0.51 -45.15 -18.08
N GLY A 405 0.66 -44.52 -18.08
CA GLY A 405 1.22 -43.84 -19.25
C GLY A 405 1.85 -44.81 -20.27
N PRO A 406 2.28 -44.28 -21.43
CA PRO A 406 2.86 -45.08 -22.50
C PRO A 406 4.10 -45.82 -22.00
N ASN A 407 4.23 -47.10 -22.38
CA ASN A 407 5.36 -47.95 -22.00
C ASN A 407 5.59 -48.05 -20.48
N GLY A 408 4.53 -47.93 -19.67
CA GLY A 408 4.61 -47.99 -18.21
C GLY A 408 5.13 -46.70 -17.54
N MET A 409 5.29 -45.61 -18.31
CA MET A 409 5.64 -44.30 -17.75
C MET A 409 4.49 -43.71 -16.93
N SER A 410 4.79 -42.69 -16.12
CA SER A 410 3.75 -41.91 -15.46
C SER A 410 2.95 -41.08 -16.47
N ARG A 411 1.66 -40.90 -16.20
CA ARG A 411 0.77 -39.98 -16.91
C ARG A 411 0.38 -38.82 -16.01
N TYR A 412 0.91 -37.64 -16.31
CA TYR A 412 0.52 -36.38 -15.69
C TYR A 412 -0.72 -35.85 -16.40
N CYS A 413 -1.88 -35.99 -15.75
CA CYS A 413 -3.19 -35.60 -16.25
C CYS A 413 -3.51 -34.18 -15.74
N ILE A 414 -3.41 -33.19 -16.62
CA ILE A 414 -3.36 -31.77 -16.23
C ILE A 414 -4.56 -31.02 -16.79
N ASN A 415 -5.15 -30.18 -15.94
CA ASN A 415 -6.22 -29.25 -16.29
C ASN A 415 -5.66 -28.18 -17.25
N ALA A 416 -6.37 -27.95 -18.35
CA ALA A 416 -5.97 -27.00 -19.38
C ALA A 416 -6.25 -25.55 -18.94
N THR A 417 -7.28 -25.30 -18.12
CA THR A 417 -7.68 -23.94 -17.72
C THR A 417 -6.68 -23.23 -16.81
N VAL A 418 -5.74 -23.96 -16.21
CA VAL A 418 -4.67 -23.44 -15.33
C VAL A 418 -3.30 -23.39 -16.01
N LEU A 419 -3.26 -23.58 -17.33
CA LEU A 419 -2.06 -23.48 -18.15
C LEU A 419 -2.18 -22.33 -19.16
N GLU A 420 -1.03 -21.86 -19.60
CA GLU A 420 -0.87 -21.08 -20.84
C GLU A 420 0.18 -21.73 -21.73
N PHE A 421 0.07 -21.52 -23.04
CA PHE A 421 1.04 -22.02 -24.01
C PHE A 421 2.02 -20.93 -24.44
N LYS A 422 3.31 -21.24 -24.48
CA LYS A 422 4.38 -20.40 -25.03
C LYS A 422 5.12 -21.18 -26.13
N PRO A 423 5.11 -20.70 -27.40
CA PRO A 423 5.84 -21.37 -28.47
C PRO A 423 7.35 -21.32 -28.21
N ARG A 424 8.08 -22.36 -28.63
CA ARG A 424 9.54 -22.33 -28.64
C ARG A 424 9.98 -21.39 -29.75
N VAL A 425 10.61 -20.28 -29.41
CA VAL A 425 11.17 -19.36 -30.40
C VAL A 425 12.46 -19.96 -30.94
N ASP A 426 12.52 -20.18 -32.25
CA ASP A 426 13.73 -20.64 -32.94
C ASP A 426 14.71 -19.46 -33.05
N LEU A 427 15.89 -19.59 -32.45
CA LEU A 427 16.91 -18.52 -32.42
C LEU A 427 17.66 -18.34 -33.76
N THR A 428 17.21 -19.01 -34.82
CA THR A 428 17.82 -18.98 -36.15
C THR A 428 17.45 -17.72 -36.96
N ASP A 429 16.45 -16.93 -36.53
CA ASP A 429 15.98 -15.72 -37.22
C ASP A 429 16.18 -14.39 -36.45
N THR A 430 17.00 -14.38 -35.40
CA THR A 430 17.27 -13.15 -34.62
C THR A 430 18.54 -12.42 -35.07
N ASN A 431 18.52 -11.88 -36.28
CA ASN A 431 19.37 -10.74 -36.68
C ASN A 431 18.65 -9.39 -36.55
N ILE A 432 17.49 -9.36 -35.86
CA ILE A 432 16.67 -8.13 -35.69
C ILE A 432 16.62 -7.65 -34.22
N THR A 433 17.03 -8.47 -33.24
CA THR A 433 16.93 -8.12 -31.81
C THR A 433 18.22 -7.54 -31.20
N SER A 434 19.28 -7.37 -31.98
CA SER A 434 20.51 -6.68 -31.54
C SER A 434 20.47 -5.16 -31.75
N LYS A 435 19.45 -4.64 -32.47
CA LYS A 435 19.26 -3.18 -32.64
C LYS A 435 18.42 -2.51 -31.55
N LYS A 436 17.75 -3.28 -30.67
CA LYS A 436 16.98 -2.73 -29.53
C LYS A 436 17.68 -2.80 -28.17
N LEU A 437 18.76 -3.59 -28.03
CA LEU A 437 19.57 -3.59 -26.81
C LEU A 437 20.69 -2.52 -26.77
N ASN A 438 21.01 -1.87 -27.89
CA ASN A 438 22.07 -0.84 -27.96
C ASN A 438 21.55 0.60 -27.97
N LEU A 439 20.24 0.84 -27.75
CA LEU A 439 19.66 2.19 -27.67
C LEU A 439 19.22 2.58 -26.24
N GLN A 440 19.45 1.73 -25.23
CA GLN A 440 19.16 2.05 -23.82
C GLN A 440 20.41 2.27 -22.96
N ASN A 441 21.61 2.27 -23.54
CA ASN A 441 22.87 2.54 -22.83
C ASN A 441 23.52 3.89 -23.19
N ASN A 442 22.76 4.84 -23.73
CA ASN A 442 23.18 6.23 -23.87
C ASN A 442 21.97 7.16 -23.86
N SER A 443 21.56 7.62 -22.67
CA SER A 443 20.93 8.93 -22.37
C SER A 443 20.62 8.99 -20.88
#